data_AF-A0A0M8TDE2-F1
#
_entry.id   AF-A0A0M8TDE2-F1
#
_cell.length_a   1.000
_cell.length_b   1.000
_cell.length_c   1.000
_cell.angle_alpha   90.00
_cell.angle_beta   90.00
_cell.angle_gamma   90.00
#
_symmetry.space_group_name_H-M   'P 1'
#
loop_
_entity.id
_entity.type
_entity.pdbx_description
1 polymer ?
#
loop_
_entity_poly.entity_id
_entity_poly.type
_entity_poly.pdbx_seq_one_letter_code
_entity_poly.pdbx_strand_id
1 'polypeptide(L)' 'MLKILACPLDKGPLHLVPADGPEQTEVLYNPRLQRRYPIVDGIPQLLPSSGEQVSDDEHNELLKRTAP' A
#
# COMPACT_ATOMS: atom_id res chain seq x y z
N MET A 1 -4.12 5.75 -22.02
CA MET A 1 -3.89 6.68 -20.90
C MET A 1 -3.16 5.93 -19.81
N LEU A 2 -1.93 6.33 -19.46
CA LEU A 2 -1.15 5.65 -18.40
C LEU A 2 -1.73 6.03 -17.04
N LYS A 3 -2.51 5.13 -16.42
CA LYS A 3 -2.88 5.18 -15.00
C LYS A 3 -2.00 4.18 -14.25
N ILE A 4 -0.73 4.49 -14.03
CA ILE A 4 0.18 3.49 -13.43
C ILE A 4 0.72 4.03 -12.11
N LEU A 5 -0.09 3.86 -11.07
CA LEU A 5 0.41 3.75 -9.70
C LEU A 5 1.09 2.38 -9.60
N ALA A 6 2.41 2.38 -9.54
CA ALA A 6 3.23 1.18 -9.42
C ALA A 6 4.23 1.31 -8.27
N CYS A 7 4.64 0.17 -7.73
CA CYS A 7 5.64 0.13 -6.67
C CYS A 7 6.97 0.72 -7.15
N PRO A 8 7.64 1.58 -6.35
CA PRO A 8 8.93 2.14 -6.73
C PRO A 8 10.04 1.09 -6.85
N LEU A 9 9.91 -0.07 -6.19
CA LEU A 9 10.91 -1.13 -6.16
C LEU A 9 10.76 -2.14 -7.30
N ASP A 10 9.57 -2.75 -7.45
CA ASP A 10 9.34 -3.85 -8.39
C ASP A 10 8.55 -3.46 -9.65
N LYS A 11 8.08 -2.22 -9.75
CA LYS A 11 7.28 -1.67 -10.85
C LYS A 11 5.93 -2.38 -11.10
N GLY A 12 5.51 -3.27 -10.21
CA GLY A 12 4.20 -3.92 -10.28
C GLY A 12 3.08 -3.09 -9.64
N PRO A 13 1.82 -3.54 -9.76
CA PRO A 13 0.66 -2.81 -9.24
C PRO A 13 0.64 -2.72 -7.72
N LEU A 14 -0.07 -1.71 -7.21
CA LEU A 14 -0.35 -1.48 -5.79
C LEU A 14 -1.86 -1.52 -5.56
N HIS A 15 -2.27 -2.02 -4.39
CA HIS A 15 -3.67 -2.05 -3.97
C HIS A 15 -3.94 -0.87 -3.03
N LEU A 16 -5.01 -0.11 -3.28
CA LEU A 16 -5.47 0.89 -2.33
C LEU A 16 -6.16 0.19 -1.15
N VAL A 17 -5.71 0.50 0.05
CA VAL A 17 -6.30 0.05 1.30
C VAL A 17 -6.87 1.28 2.00
N PRO A 18 -8.21 1.43 2.04
CA PRO A 18 -8.85 2.55 2.69
C PRO A 18 -8.53 2.61 4.19
N ALA A 19 -8.66 3.79 4.80
CA ALA A 19 -8.66 3.90 6.26
C ALA A 19 -9.80 3.07 6.87
N ASP A 20 -9.54 2.40 8.00
CA ASP A 20 -10.55 1.64 8.74
C ASP A 20 -10.79 2.26 10.13
N GLY A 21 -11.30 3.49 10.12
CA GLY A 21 -11.56 4.29 11.32
C GLY A 21 -10.78 5.61 11.35
N PRO A 22 -11.11 6.51 12.30
CA PRO A 22 -10.64 7.89 12.32
C PRO A 22 -9.13 8.06 12.58
N GLU A 23 -8.50 7.05 13.19
CA GLU A 23 -7.07 7.06 13.54
C GLU A 23 -6.17 6.43 12.45
N GLN A 24 -6.77 5.80 11.43
CA GLN A 24 -6.03 5.09 10.37
C GLN A 24 -5.95 5.93 9.10
N THR A 25 -4.82 5.88 8.41
CA THR A 25 -4.62 6.53 7.11
C THR A 25 -4.74 5.53 5.97
N GLU A 26 -5.17 6.02 4.81
CA GLU A 26 -5.14 5.23 3.57
C GLU A 26 -3.70 4.86 3.19
N VAL A 27 -3.50 3.66 2.66
CA VAL A 27 -2.20 3.18 2.22
C VAL A 27 -2.27 2.48 0.87
N LEU A 28 -1.16 2.50 0.14
CA LEU A 28 -0.96 1.66 -1.03
C LEU A 28 -0.13 0.43 -0.65
N TYR A 29 -0.64 -0.76 -0.95
CA TYR A 29 -0.06 -2.01 -0.53
C TYR A 29 0.52 -2.83 -1.70
N ASN A 30 1.73 -3.34 -1.53
CA ASN A 30 2.38 -4.31 -2.41
C ASN A 30 2.42 -5.69 -1.73
N PRO A 31 1.53 -6.64 -2.11
CA PRO A 31 1.53 -7.98 -1.52
C PRO A 31 2.76 -8.82 -1.89
N ARG A 32 3.43 -8.52 -3.01
CA ARG A 32 4.61 -9.27 -3.49
C ARG A 32 5.84 -9.02 -2.63
N LEU A 33 5.99 -7.80 -2.13
CA LEU A 33 7.10 -7.40 -1.24
C LEU A 33 6.67 -7.29 0.23
N GLN A 34 5.38 -7.48 0.52
CA GLN A 34 4.77 -7.21 1.83
C GLN A 34 5.15 -5.80 2.35
N ARG A 35 4.95 -4.79 1.49
CA ARG A 35 5.25 -3.40 1.83
C ARG A 35 4.05 -2.50 1.63
N ARG A 36 3.84 -1.57 2.55
CA ARG A 36 2.84 -0.51 2.44
C ARG A 36 3.50 0.85 2.26
N TYR A 37 2.83 1.75 1.57
CA TYR A 37 3.24 3.13 1.33
C TYR A 37 2.13 4.06 1.82
N PRO A 38 2.41 5.04 2.70
CA PRO A 38 1.38 5.91 3.23
C PRO A 38 0.86 6.88 2.17
N ILE A 39 -0.42 7.25 2.30
CA ILE A 39 -1.01 8.40 1.61
C ILE A 39 -1.12 9.53 2.62
N VAL A 40 -0.38 10.62 2.37
CA VAL A 40 -0.34 11.80 3.25
C VAL A 40 -0.96 12.96 2.49
N ASP A 41 -1.98 13.59 3.07
CA ASP A 41 -2.73 14.68 2.44
C ASP A 41 -3.24 14.34 1.03
N GLY A 42 -3.68 13.10 0.83
CA GLY A 42 -4.14 12.58 -0.47
C GLY A 42 -3.02 12.29 -1.47
N ILE A 43 -1.75 12.41 -1.08
CA ILE A 43 -0.57 12.18 -1.93
C ILE A 43 0.12 10.86 -1.56
N PRO A 44 0.16 9.88 -2.49
CA PRO A 44 0.92 8.64 -2.31
C PRO A 44 2.42 8.88 -2.18
N GLN A 45 3.00 8.43 -1.07
CA GLN A 45 4.44 8.53 -0.81
C GLN A 45 5.18 7.34 -1.44
N LEU A 46 5.44 7.41 -2.76
CA LEU A 46 6.07 6.32 -3.54
C LEU A 46 7.59 6.43 -3.66
N LEU A 47 8.27 6.82 -2.57
CA LEU A 47 9.72 6.70 -2.47
C LEU A 47 10.10 5.34 -1.89
N PRO A 48 11.23 4.74 -2.31
CA PRO A 48 11.75 3.52 -1.67
C PRO A 48 11.83 3.59 -0.14
N SER A 49 12.23 4.76 0.39
CA SER A 49 12.37 5.02 1.83
C SER A 49 11.05 5.20 2.56
N SER A 50 9.96 5.51 1.86
CA SER A 50 8.63 5.67 2.44
C SER A 50 7.87 4.35 2.56
N GLY A 51 8.36 3.28 1.93
CA GLY A 51 7.75 1.97 2.03
C GLY A 51 8.10 1.29 3.35
N GLU A 52 7.09 0.85 4.09
CA GLU A 52 7.22 0.13 5.36
C GLU A 52 6.99 -1.36 5.14
N GLN A 53 7.80 -2.20 5.80
CA GLN A 53 7.57 -3.64 5.83
C GLN A 53 6.41 -3.95 6.76
N VAL A 54 5.49 -4.80 6.34
CA VAL A 54 4.41 -5.30 7.20
C VAL A 54 4.78 -6.67 7.78
N SER A 55 4.24 -7.00 8.95
CA SER A 55 4.39 -8.34 9.53
C SER A 55 3.56 -9.36 8.75
N ASP A 56 3.79 -10.67 8.98
CA ASP A 56 2.99 -11.73 8.35
C ASP A 56 1.50 -11.66 8.77
N ASP A 57 1.22 -11.32 10.02
CA ASP A 57 -0.15 -11.14 10.50
C ASP A 57 -0.84 -9.97 9.79
N GLU A 58 -0.15 -8.82 9.69
CA GLU A 58 -0.66 -7.67 8.96
C GLU A 58 -0.81 -7.97 7.46
N HIS A 59 0.14 -8.70 6.87
CA HIS A 59 0.07 -9.16 5.48
C HIS A 59 -1.23 -9.94 5.22
N ASN A 60 -1.56 -10.88 6.10
CA ASN A 60 -2.76 -11.69 6.00
C ASN A 60 -4.05 -10.84 6.11
N GLU A 61 -4.07 -9.86 7.01
CA GLU A 61 -5.19 -8.93 7.13
C GLU A 61 -5.34 -8.03 5.89
N LEU A 62 -4.24 -7.49 5.37
CA LEU A 62 -4.24 -6.65 4.15
C LEU A 62 -4.67 -7.44 2.91
N LEU A 63 -4.31 -8.73 2.80
CA LEU A 63 -4.78 -9.59 1.71
C LEU A 63 -6.30 -9.75 1.73
N LYS A 64 -6.93 -9.92 2.90
CA LYS A 64 -8.40 -10.01 3.02
C LYS A 64 -9.10 -8.73 2.57
N ARG A 65 -8.44 -7.58 2.76
CA ARG A 65 -8.99 -6.25 2.42
C ARG A 65 -8.76 -5.83 0.97
N THR A 66 -7.85 -6.51 0.27
CA THR A 66 -7.46 -6.20 -1.11
C THR A 66 -7.86 -7.28 -2.12
N ALA A 67 -8.34 -8.42 -1.63
CA ALA A 67 -9.01 -9.43 -2.45
C ALA A 67 -10.26 -8.81 -3.12
N PRO A 68 -10.51 -9.14 -4.40
CA PRO A 68 -11.68 -8.66 -5.13
C PRO A 68 -13.01 -9.16 -4.55
#